data_AF-A0A495JD76-F1
#
_entry.id   AF-A0A495JD76-F1
#
_cell.length_a   1.000
_cell.length_b   1.000
_cell.length_c   1.000
_cell.angle_alpha   90.00
_cell.angle_beta   90.00
_cell.angle_gamma   90.00
#
_symmetry.space_group_name_H-M   'P 1'
#
loop_
_entity.id
_entity.type
_entity.pdbx_description
1 polymer ?
#
loop_
_entity_poly.entity_id
_entity_poly.type
_entity_poly.pdbx_seq_one_letter_code
_entity_poly.pdbx_strand_id
1 'polypeptide(L)'
;MSITSAQAEQPRQAPSPVASDEPVAARRSSGLGALLLRLHFYAGVLVAPFLVVAALTGLAYTLTPQLDAIIYDTELRAEPNGQPVRPLAEQVAAARATHPDGTLSYVAVGASDATTQVVFTSPELGEKQHSVYVDPYTAQVKGQLTTWFGYTPVRTWLDDLHRNLHLGVAGRHYSELAASWLWVIALGGLALWWRRQRGVTGRVRRLVLPDLAARKGVRRTRGWHASTGVWLVVGLLFLSATGLTWSRPAATSPTGRCWRR
;
A
#
# COMPACT_ATOMS: atom_id res chain seq x y z
N MET A 1 -7.34 39.39 92.18
CA MET A 1 -8.56 39.24 91.36
C MET A 1 -8.70 37.75 91.08
N SER A 2 -9.46 37.01 91.90
CA SER A 2 -10.89 36.70 91.69
C SER A 2 -11.05 35.91 90.38
N ILE A 3 -11.72 34.75 90.27
CA ILE A 3 -12.84 34.17 91.01
C ILE A 3 -13.02 32.70 90.55
N THR A 4 -13.50 31.86 91.46
CA THR A 4 -14.55 30.82 91.28
C THR A 4 -14.47 29.73 90.20
N SER A 5 -14.53 28.51 90.74
CA SER A 5 -14.90 27.19 90.22
C SER A 5 -16.19 27.08 89.40
N ALA A 6 -16.21 26.15 88.44
CA ALA A 6 -17.43 25.46 87.97
C ALA A 6 -17.09 24.04 87.50
N GLN A 7 -17.89 23.07 87.95
CA GLN A 7 -17.79 21.63 87.66
C GLN A 7 -18.20 21.26 86.23
N ALA A 8 -17.70 20.10 85.81
CA ALA A 8 -18.31 19.06 84.99
C ALA A 8 -19.06 19.44 83.70
N GLU A 9 -18.54 18.96 82.57
CA GLU A 9 -19.35 18.31 81.52
C GLU A 9 -18.40 17.44 80.67
N GLN A 10 -18.55 16.12 80.77
CA GLN A 10 -17.80 15.15 79.97
C GLN A 10 -18.47 15.03 78.58
N PRO A 11 -17.81 15.37 77.46
CA PRO A 11 -18.45 15.29 76.17
C PRO A 11 -18.62 13.81 75.75
N ARG A 12 -19.86 13.45 75.45
CA ARG A 12 -20.26 12.14 74.87
C ARG A 12 -19.34 11.79 73.70
N GLN A 13 -18.73 10.61 73.75
CA GLN A 13 -18.10 9.99 72.59
C GLN A 13 -19.15 9.83 71.49
N ALA A 14 -18.97 10.56 70.39
CA ALA A 14 -19.74 10.34 69.18
C ALA A 14 -19.39 8.94 68.62
N PRO A 15 -20.39 8.16 68.15
CA PRO A 15 -20.12 6.85 67.58
C PRO A 15 -19.21 6.99 66.36
N SER A 16 -18.15 6.18 66.33
CA SER A 16 -17.24 6.05 65.20
C SER A 16 -18.04 5.75 63.92
N PRO A 17 -17.79 6.45 62.80
CA PRO A 17 -18.37 6.02 61.54
C PRO A 17 -17.76 4.67 61.19
N VAL A 18 -18.58 3.62 61.28
CA VAL A 18 -18.29 2.30 60.74
C VAL A 18 -17.87 2.51 59.28
N ALA A 19 -16.62 2.21 58.97
CA ALA A 19 -16.15 2.16 57.61
C ALA A 19 -17.00 1.11 56.88
N SER A 20 -17.90 1.58 56.02
CA SER A 20 -18.55 0.74 55.03
C SER A 20 -17.45 0.26 54.07
N ASP A 21 -17.05 -1.00 54.23
CA ASP A 21 -16.37 -1.77 53.19
C ASP A 21 -17.33 -1.91 51.99
N GLU A 22 -17.41 -0.84 51.21
CA GLU A 22 -17.93 -0.89 49.85
C GLU A 22 -16.94 -1.74 49.03
N PRO A 23 -17.37 -2.88 48.45
CA PRO A 23 -16.48 -3.65 47.59
C PRO A 23 -16.15 -2.78 46.39
N VAL A 24 -14.90 -2.29 46.32
CA VAL A 24 -14.36 -1.57 45.17
C VAL A 24 -14.58 -2.47 43.95
N ALA A 25 -15.62 -2.18 43.18
CA ALA A 25 -16.03 -2.97 42.04
C ALA A 25 -14.81 -3.14 41.13
N ALA A 26 -14.29 -4.37 41.11
CA ALA A 26 -13.11 -4.71 40.34
C ALA A 26 -13.36 -4.30 38.89
N ARG A 27 -12.64 -3.27 38.42
CA ARG A 27 -12.69 -2.77 37.04
C ARG A 27 -12.36 -3.92 36.08
N ARG A 28 -13.39 -4.62 35.60
CA ARG A 28 -13.30 -5.69 34.57
C ARG A 28 -13.01 -5.11 33.16
N SER A 29 -12.20 -4.06 33.04
CA SER A 29 -11.96 -3.35 31.78
C SER A 29 -10.52 -3.45 31.24
N SER A 30 -9.68 -4.36 31.77
CA SER A 30 -8.27 -4.50 31.35
C SER A 30 -7.98 -5.60 30.32
N GLY A 31 -8.75 -6.71 30.32
CA GLY A 31 -8.45 -7.90 29.51
C GLY A 31 -8.54 -7.68 27.99
N LEU A 32 -9.71 -7.23 27.52
CA LEU A 32 -9.93 -6.96 26.08
C LEU A 32 -8.96 -5.91 25.54
N GLY A 33 -8.61 -4.93 26.37
CA GLY A 33 -7.69 -3.89 25.95
C GLY A 33 -6.24 -4.34 25.82
N ALA A 34 -5.79 -5.20 26.74
CA ALA A 34 -4.49 -5.83 26.65
C ALA A 34 -4.42 -6.80 25.46
N LEU A 35 -5.51 -7.54 25.18
CA LEU A 35 -5.61 -8.42 24.02
C LEU A 35 -5.49 -7.64 22.71
N LEU A 36 -6.26 -6.57 22.54
CA LEU A 36 -6.19 -5.72 21.32
C LEU A 36 -4.79 -5.15 21.10
N LEU A 37 -4.11 -4.72 22.18
CA LEU A 37 -2.74 -4.22 22.08
C LEU A 37 -1.76 -5.31 21.63
N ARG A 38 -1.86 -6.52 22.21
CA ARG A 38 -1.03 -7.66 21.82
C ARG A 38 -1.30 -8.07 20.37
N LEU A 39 -2.57 -8.18 19.99
CA LEU A 39 -2.98 -8.53 18.63
C LEU A 39 -2.42 -7.53 17.62
N HIS A 40 -2.64 -6.23 17.84
CA HIS A 40 -2.10 -5.16 16.99
C HIS A 40 -0.58 -5.23 16.88
N PHE A 41 0.11 -5.45 18.00
CA PHE A 41 1.57 -5.51 18.04
C PHE A 41 2.11 -6.71 17.25
N TYR A 42 1.64 -7.93 17.53
CA TYR A 42 2.13 -9.13 16.86
C TYR A 42 1.74 -9.18 15.39
N ALA A 43 0.50 -8.81 15.06
CA ALA A 43 0.08 -8.69 13.66
C ALA A 43 0.90 -7.60 12.95
N GLY A 44 1.16 -6.46 13.61
CA GLY A 44 2.02 -5.41 13.08
C GLY A 44 3.45 -5.86 12.83
N VAL A 45 4.07 -6.60 13.75
CA VAL A 45 5.42 -7.15 13.56
C VAL A 45 5.46 -8.16 12.42
N LEU A 46 4.42 -8.98 12.27
CA LEU A 46 4.30 -9.92 11.17
C LEU A 46 4.11 -9.22 9.82
N VAL A 47 3.28 -8.19 9.74
CA VAL A 47 2.88 -7.55 8.47
C VAL A 47 3.81 -6.41 8.04
N ALA A 48 4.47 -5.72 8.98
CA ALA A 48 5.29 -4.55 8.69
C ALA A 48 6.43 -4.79 7.70
N PRO A 49 7.21 -5.90 7.75
CA PRO A 49 8.27 -6.15 6.77
C PRO A 49 7.72 -6.22 5.34
N PHE A 50 6.58 -6.89 5.14
CA PHE A 50 5.91 -6.94 3.84
C PHE A 50 5.49 -5.55 3.39
N LEU A 51 4.84 -4.76 4.26
CA LEU A 51 4.39 -3.41 3.91
C LEU A 51 5.54 -2.47 3.53
N VAL A 52 6.72 -2.61 4.15
CA VAL A 52 7.90 -1.82 3.78
C VAL A 52 8.32 -2.14 2.35
N VAL A 53 8.48 -3.43 2.01
CA VAL A 53 8.87 -3.83 0.66
C VAL A 53 7.79 -3.46 -0.35
N ALA A 54 6.52 -3.74 -0.05
CA ALA A 54 5.38 -3.41 -0.90
C ALA A 54 5.29 -1.89 -1.15
N ALA A 55 5.49 -1.04 -0.15
CA ALA A 55 5.47 0.41 -0.32
C ALA A 55 6.63 0.91 -1.19
N LEU A 56 7.85 0.41 -0.96
CA LEU A 56 9.03 0.78 -1.76
C LEU A 56 8.91 0.32 -3.22
N THR A 57 8.48 -0.91 -3.43
CA THR A 57 8.26 -1.46 -4.78
C THR A 57 7.07 -0.82 -5.48
N GLY A 58 6.00 -0.48 -4.75
CA GLY A 58 4.87 0.27 -5.30
C GLY A 58 5.29 1.67 -5.76
N LEU A 59 6.11 2.37 -4.97
CA LEU A 59 6.69 3.65 -5.37
C LEU A 59 7.58 3.47 -6.62
N ALA A 60 8.47 2.49 -6.62
CA ALA A 60 9.30 2.17 -7.78
C ALA A 60 8.45 1.83 -9.02
N TYR A 61 7.32 1.15 -8.84
CA TYR A 61 6.39 0.81 -9.92
C TYR A 61 5.79 2.06 -10.58
N THR A 62 5.50 3.12 -9.82
CA THR A 62 5.07 4.41 -10.40
C THR A 62 6.15 5.10 -11.23
N LEU A 63 7.43 4.76 -11.02
CA LEU A 63 8.57 5.27 -11.75
C LEU A 63 8.98 4.38 -12.95
N THR A 64 8.24 3.30 -13.18
CA THR A 64 8.59 2.34 -14.24
C THR A 64 8.67 2.97 -15.64
N PRO A 65 7.77 3.88 -16.06
CA PRO A 65 7.91 4.52 -17.38
C PRO A 65 9.26 5.25 -17.54
N GLN A 66 9.76 5.87 -16.48
CA GLN A 66 11.05 6.55 -16.46
C GLN A 66 12.21 5.55 -16.47
N LEU A 67 12.09 4.46 -15.68
CA LEU A 67 13.09 3.39 -15.67
C LEU A 67 13.17 2.71 -17.04
N ASP A 68 12.04 2.38 -17.64
CA ASP A 68 11.96 1.76 -18.97
C ASP A 68 12.58 2.67 -20.03
N ALA A 69 12.30 3.97 -19.99
CA ALA A 69 12.88 4.95 -20.91
C ALA A 69 14.39 5.14 -20.77
N ILE A 70 15.00 4.73 -19.66
CA ILE A 70 16.46 4.79 -19.44
C ILE A 70 17.11 3.45 -19.77
N ILE A 71 16.50 2.35 -19.32
CA ILE A 71 17.06 1.00 -19.42
C ILE A 71 16.86 0.41 -20.82
N TYR A 72 15.71 0.68 -21.44
CA TYR A 72 15.31 0.14 -22.74
C TYR A 72 15.11 1.26 -23.78
N ASP A 73 15.91 2.33 -23.67
CA ASP A 73 15.80 3.48 -24.57
C ASP A 73 15.91 3.07 -26.05
N THR A 74 16.87 2.18 -26.35
CA THR A 74 17.12 1.71 -27.72
C THR A 74 15.96 0.89 -28.28
N GLU A 75 15.34 0.05 -27.47
CA GLU A 75 14.21 -0.79 -27.89
C GLU A 75 12.91 0.00 -27.97
N LEU A 76 12.65 0.91 -27.02
CA LEU A 76 11.35 1.57 -26.90
C LEU A 76 11.23 2.84 -27.74
N ARG A 77 12.34 3.51 -28.08
CA ARG A 77 12.31 4.76 -28.85
C ARG A 77 12.52 4.57 -30.34
N ALA A 78 11.79 5.37 -31.10
CA ALA A 78 12.01 5.59 -32.51
C ALA A 78 12.33 7.08 -32.74
N GLU A 79 13.25 7.37 -33.65
CA GLU A 79 13.55 8.75 -34.03
C GLU A 79 12.80 9.10 -35.32
N PRO A 80 11.86 10.07 -35.30
CA PRO A 80 11.24 10.58 -36.50
C PRO A 80 12.30 11.15 -37.45
N ASN A 81 12.48 10.51 -38.60
CA ASN A 81 13.50 10.88 -39.59
C ASN A 81 12.93 11.67 -40.78
N GLY A 82 11.71 12.19 -40.65
CA GLY A 82 10.98 12.91 -41.71
C GLY A 82 10.37 12.02 -42.79
N GLN A 83 10.55 10.70 -42.74
CA GLN A 83 9.85 9.77 -43.64
C GLN A 83 8.45 9.45 -43.10
N PRO A 84 7.50 9.07 -43.98
CA PRO A 84 6.23 8.51 -43.54
C PRO A 84 6.48 7.17 -42.83
N VAL A 85 5.60 6.85 -41.87
CA VAL A 85 5.59 5.53 -41.21
C VAL A 85 5.37 4.44 -42.26
N ARG A 86 6.19 3.39 -42.19
CA ARG A 86 6.11 2.22 -43.07
C ARG A 86 4.81 1.45 -42.82
N PRO A 87 4.24 0.77 -43.84
CA PRO A 87 3.07 -0.08 -43.66
C PRO A 87 3.25 -1.06 -42.49
N LEU A 88 2.22 -1.22 -41.66
CA LEU A 88 2.28 -2.10 -40.49
C LEU A 88 2.64 -3.55 -40.88
N ALA A 89 2.22 -3.99 -42.07
CA ALA A 89 2.57 -5.31 -42.60
C ALA A 89 4.09 -5.50 -42.78
N GLU A 90 4.83 -4.46 -43.21
CA GLU A 90 6.30 -4.52 -43.34
C GLU A 90 6.96 -4.62 -41.96
N GLN A 91 6.46 -3.86 -40.98
CA GLN A 91 6.97 -3.89 -39.62
C GLN A 91 6.73 -5.27 -38.96
N VAL A 92 5.54 -5.83 -39.15
CA VAL A 92 5.20 -7.18 -38.65
C VAL A 92 6.02 -8.25 -39.36
N ALA A 93 6.29 -8.11 -40.66
CA ALA A 93 7.15 -9.03 -41.41
C ALA A 93 8.60 -8.99 -40.90
N ALA A 94 9.14 -7.80 -40.63
CA ALA A 94 10.47 -7.63 -40.05
C ALA A 94 10.58 -8.31 -38.67
N ALA A 95 9.57 -8.11 -37.80
CA ALA A 95 9.52 -8.79 -36.52
C ALA A 95 9.39 -10.31 -36.66
N ARG A 96 8.51 -10.80 -37.55
CA ARG A 96 8.30 -12.22 -37.84
C ARG A 96 9.58 -12.92 -38.30
N ALA A 97 10.43 -12.25 -39.07
CA ALA A 97 11.70 -12.81 -39.53
C ALA A 97 12.64 -13.20 -38.37
N THR A 98 12.53 -12.53 -37.21
CA THR A 98 13.31 -12.86 -36.00
C THR A 98 12.71 -14.01 -35.18
N HIS A 99 11.40 -14.24 -35.31
CA HIS A 99 10.65 -15.28 -34.60
C HIS A 99 9.73 -16.03 -35.56
N PRO A 100 10.29 -16.85 -36.47
CA PRO A 100 9.51 -17.57 -37.48
C PRO A 100 8.53 -18.56 -36.84
N ASP A 101 8.93 -19.20 -35.74
CA ASP A 101 8.15 -20.26 -35.07
C ASP A 101 7.19 -19.73 -33.98
N GLY A 102 7.27 -18.44 -33.65
CA GLY A 102 6.41 -17.82 -32.63
C GLY A 102 4.98 -17.60 -33.14
N THR A 103 3.97 -17.81 -32.31
CA THR A 103 2.59 -17.40 -32.65
C THR A 103 2.43 -15.90 -32.44
N LEU A 104 1.96 -15.17 -33.46
CA LEU A 104 1.69 -13.73 -33.28
C LEU A 104 0.50 -13.58 -32.33
N SER A 105 0.70 -12.86 -31.23
CA SER A 105 -0.33 -12.60 -30.23
C SER A 105 -1.04 -11.28 -30.52
N TYR A 106 -0.30 -10.17 -30.53
CA TYR A 106 -0.85 -8.86 -30.85
C TYR A 106 0.25 -7.89 -31.31
N VAL A 107 -0.18 -6.76 -31.85
CA VAL A 107 0.69 -5.66 -32.27
C VAL A 107 0.23 -4.38 -31.59
N ALA A 108 1.14 -3.69 -30.91
CA ALA A 108 0.91 -2.40 -30.29
C ALA A 108 1.71 -1.34 -31.05
N VAL A 109 1.00 -0.41 -31.68
CA VAL A 109 1.61 0.71 -32.39
C VAL A 109 1.84 1.84 -31.40
N GLY A 110 3.09 2.29 -31.29
CA GLY A 110 3.49 3.40 -30.44
C GLY A 110 3.06 4.77 -30.97
N ALA A 111 3.36 5.81 -30.19
CA ALA A 111 3.36 7.19 -30.69
C ALA A 111 4.49 7.40 -31.72
N SER A 112 4.58 8.59 -32.32
CA SER A 112 5.59 8.89 -33.36
C SER A 112 7.04 8.70 -32.89
N ASP A 113 7.30 8.85 -31.60
CA ASP A 113 8.62 8.71 -30.96
C ASP A 113 8.85 7.32 -30.34
N ALA A 114 7.96 6.35 -30.60
CA ALA A 114 8.01 5.02 -30.03
C ALA A 114 8.05 3.94 -31.11
N THR A 115 8.69 2.82 -30.79
CA THR A 115 8.70 1.64 -31.65
C THR A 115 7.34 0.95 -31.69
N THR A 116 7.09 0.23 -32.79
CA THR A 116 5.98 -0.73 -32.85
C THR A 116 6.40 -2.00 -32.13
N GLN A 117 5.61 -2.41 -31.14
CA GLN A 117 5.81 -3.64 -30.40
C GLN A 117 5.00 -4.77 -31.05
N VAL A 118 5.69 -5.79 -31.54
CA VAL A 118 5.11 -7.00 -32.12
C VAL A 118 5.35 -8.16 -31.16
N VAL A 119 4.27 -8.79 -30.68
CA VAL A 119 4.36 -9.74 -29.57
C VAL A 119 4.09 -11.16 -30.05
N PHE A 120 5.02 -12.06 -29.70
CA PHE A 120 4.96 -13.48 -30.02
C PHE A 120 4.86 -14.32 -28.75
N THR A 121 4.04 -15.37 -28.81
CA THR A 121 3.99 -16.44 -27.81
C THR A 121 4.66 -17.69 -28.37
N SER A 122 5.30 -18.47 -27.49
CA SER A 122 5.80 -19.79 -27.82
C SER A 122 5.58 -20.74 -26.65
N PRO A 123 5.40 -22.07 -26.89
CA PRO A 123 5.24 -23.04 -25.81
C PRO A 123 6.40 -23.03 -24.80
N GLU A 124 7.61 -22.71 -25.26
CA GLU A 124 8.83 -22.68 -24.44
C GLU A 124 8.84 -21.57 -23.39
N LEU A 125 8.11 -20.47 -23.61
CA LEU A 125 8.07 -19.34 -22.70
C LEU A 125 7.00 -19.45 -21.60
N GLY A 126 6.12 -20.44 -21.70
CA GLY A 126 4.97 -20.57 -20.80
C GLY A 126 4.08 -19.32 -20.85
N GLU A 127 3.97 -18.61 -19.72
CA GLU A 127 3.18 -17.37 -19.62
C GLU A 127 3.90 -16.13 -20.16
N LYS A 128 5.22 -16.22 -20.42
CA LYS A 128 6.00 -15.10 -20.97
C LYS A 128 5.86 -15.00 -22.49
N GLN A 129 6.27 -13.86 -23.03
CA GLN A 129 6.14 -13.52 -24.45
C GLN A 129 7.44 -12.90 -24.93
N HIS A 130 7.71 -13.00 -26.23
CA HIS A 130 8.74 -12.20 -26.88
C HIS A 130 8.09 -10.95 -27.47
N SER A 131 8.49 -9.78 -27.00
CA SER A 131 8.16 -8.49 -27.61
C SER A 131 9.30 -8.02 -28.47
N VAL A 132 9.08 -8.00 -29.77
CA VAL A 132 10.03 -7.46 -30.75
C VAL A 132 9.66 -6.02 -31.03
N TYR A 133 10.63 -5.12 -30.91
CA TYR A 133 10.44 -3.70 -31.12
C TYR A 133 10.99 -3.28 -32.47
N VAL A 134 10.13 -2.69 -33.29
CA VAL A 134 10.43 -2.31 -34.68
C VAL A 134 10.32 -0.81 -34.84
N ASP A 135 11.33 -0.20 -35.45
CA ASP A 135 11.30 1.19 -35.84
C ASP A 135 10.25 1.42 -36.94
N PRO A 136 9.22 2.24 -36.70
CA PRO A 136 8.13 2.45 -37.64
C PRO A 136 8.54 3.17 -38.94
N TYR A 137 9.67 3.88 -38.95
CA TYR A 137 10.14 4.64 -40.11
C TYR A 137 11.08 3.83 -41.00
N THR A 138 11.87 2.94 -40.41
CA THR A 138 12.89 2.15 -41.12
C THR A 138 12.54 0.67 -41.25
N ALA A 139 11.51 0.20 -40.54
CA ALA A 139 11.18 -1.23 -40.38
C ALA A 139 12.33 -2.08 -39.82
N GLN A 140 13.34 -1.46 -39.18
CA GLN A 140 14.43 -2.17 -38.53
C GLN A 140 14.02 -2.65 -37.14
N VAL A 141 14.41 -3.88 -36.80
CA VAL A 141 14.26 -4.40 -35.45
C VAL A 141 15.30 -3.73 -34.55
N LYS A 142 14.81 -3.02 -33.53
CA LYS A 142 15.65 -2.32 -32.53
C LYS A 142 16.09 -3.25 -31.40
N GLY A 143 15.29 -4.27 -31.11
CA GLY A 143 15.63 -5.29 -30.13
C GLY A 143 14.43 -6.16 -29.77
N GLN A 144 14.65 -7.04 -28.79
CA GLN A 144 13.64 -7.94 -28.27
C GLN A 144 13.72 -7.99 -26.75
N LEU A 145 12.56 -8.05 -26.09
CA LEU A 145 12.46 -8.27 -24.65
C LEU A 145 11.57 -9.47 -24.37
N THR A 146 11.95 -10.27 -23.39
CA THR A 146 11.05 -11.28 -22.81
C THR A 146 10.11 -10.58 -21.82
N THR A 147 8.86 -10.39 -22.24
CA THR A 147 7.85 -9.63 -21.53
C THR A 147 6.77 -10.52 -20.95
N TRP A 148 5.93 -9.94 -20.10
CA TRP A 148 4.71 -10.57 -19.59
C TRP A 148 3.56 -9.57 -19.74
N PHE A 149 2.56 -9.92 -20.55
CA PHE A 149 1.49 -8.99 -20.98
C PHE A 149 2.03 -7.66 -21.55
N GLY A 150 3.12 -7.72 -22.31
CA GLY A 150 3.77 -6.53 -22.90
C GLY A 150 4.54 -5.66 -21.91
N TYR A 151 4.57 -6.00 -20.62
CA TYR A 151 5.40 -5.31 -19.63
C TYR A 151 6.87 -5.67 -19.79
N THR A 152 7.73 -4.67 -19.68
CA THR A 152 9.18 -4.83 -19.72
C THR A 152 9.68 -5.77 -18.61
N PRO A 153 10.88 -6.34 -18.74
CA PRO A 153 11.46 -7.19 -17.70
C PRO A 153 11.57 -6.49 -16.34
N VAL A 154 11.93 -5.20 -16.31
CA VAL A 154 12.02 -4.41 -15.06
C VAL A 154 10.66 -4.25 -14.41
N ARG A 155 9.63 -3.90 -15.21
CA ARG A 155 8.26 -3.78 -14.72
C ARG A 155 7.74 -5.10 -14.15
N THR A 156 7.98 -6.18 -14.86
CA THR A 156 7.57 -7.54 -14.47
C THR A 156 8.27 -7.96 -13.17
N TRP A 157 9.57 -7.69 -13.05
CA TRP A 157 10.34 -7.99 -11.85
C TRP A 157 9.83 -7.21 -10.63
N LEU A 158 9.53 -5.92 -10.80
CA LEU A 158 8.96 -5.08 -9.73
C LEU A 158 7.56 -5.55 -9.32
N ASP A 159 6.71 -5.92 -10.27
CA ASP A 159 5.37 -6.44 -9.99
C ASP A 159 5.43 -7.75 -9.18
N ASP A 160 6.30 -8.67 -9.56
CA ASP A 160 6.47 -9.94 -8.85
C ASP A 160 7.02 -9.73 -7.43
N LEU A 161 7.99 -8.82 -7.26
CA LEU A 161 8.55 -8.48 -5.94
C LEU A 161 7.48 -7.83 -5.04
N HIS A 162 6.67 -6.94 -5.61
CA HIS A 162 5.59 -6.25 -4.90
C HIS A 162 4.50 -7.22 -4.42
N ARG A 163 4.15 -8.21 -5.25
CA ARG A 163 3.04 -9.13 -4.97
C ARG A 163 3.44 -10.33 -4.11
N ASN A 164 4.67 -10.82 -4.21
CA ASN A 164 5.08 -12.05 -3.53
C ASN A 164 6.54 -12.08 -3.04
N LEU A 165 7.26 -10.96 -3.04
CA LEU A 165 8.64 -10.87 -2.57
C LEU A 165 9.65 -11.77 -3.32
N HIS A 166 9.32 -12.27 -4.52
CA HIS A 166 10.09 -13.30 -5.24
C HIS A 166 10.26 -14.61 -4.47
N LEU A 167 9.35 -14.89 -3.52
CA LEU A 167 9.33 -16.14 -2.75
C LEU A 167 8.33 -17.16 -3.32
N GLY A 168 7.80 -16.92 -4.52
CA GLY A 168 6.85 -17.80 -5.20
C GLY A 168 5.59 -18.02 -4.37
N VAL A 169 5.19 -19.29 -4.19
CA VAL A 169 3.94 -19.66 -3.49
C VAL A 169 3.95 -19.23 -2.02
N ALA A 170 5.08 -19.37 -1.33
CA ALA A 170 5.18 -18.94 0.07
C ALA A 170 4.99 -17.43 0.21
N GLY A 171 5.61 -16.67 -0.69
CA GLY A 171 5.47 -15.22 -0.79
C GLY A 171 4.04 -14.77 -1.06
N ARG A 172 3.33 -15.49 -1.94
CA ARG A 172 1.92 -15.26 -2.24
C ARG A 172 1.03 -15.46 -1.00
N HIS A 173 1.20 -16.56 -0.27
CA HIS A 173 0.42 -16.77 0.95
C HIS A 173 0.75 -15.74 2.03
N TYR A 174 2.01 -15.32 2.15
CA TYR A 174 2.39 -14.29 3.08
C TYR A 174 1.80 -12.92 2.71
N SER A 175 1.77 -12.55 1.43
CA SER A 175 1.17 -11.30 0.97
C SER A 175 -0.36 -11.31 1.10
N GLU A 176 -1.02 -12.43 0.81
CA GLU A 176 -2.46 -12.62 1.05
C GLU A 176 -2.81 -12.50 2.54
N LEU A 177 -1.99 -13.10 3.41
CA LEU A 177 -2.13 -12.96 4.86
C LEU A 177 -1.93 -11.51 5.29
N ALA A 178 -0.85 -10.86 4.83
CA ALA A 178 -0.57 -9.47 5.16
C ALA A 178 -1.70 -8.52 4.71
N ALA A 179 -2.21 -8.70 3.49
CA ALA A 179 -3.30 -7.91 2.93
C ALA A 179 -4.62 -8.13 3.70
N SER A 180 -4.96 -9.38 4.01
CA SER A 180 -6.18 -9.70 4.77
C SER A 180 -6.16 -9.19 6.22
N TRP A 181 -4.97 -9.06 6.82
CA TRP A 181 -4.80 -8.51 8.17
C TRP A 181 -4.64 -6.99 8.21
N LEU A 182 -4.45 -6.34 7.06
CA LEU A 182 -4.18 -4.90 6.99
C LEU A 182 -5.31 -4.08 7.64
N TRP A 183 -6.57 -4.43 7.38
CA TRP A 183 -7.72 -3.73 7.98
C TRP A 183 -7.82 -4.00 9.49
N VAL A 184 -7.48 -5.20 9.95
CA VAL A 184 -7.47 -5.56 11.39
C VAL A 184 -6.46 -4.70 12.14
N ILE A 185 -5.25 -4.55 11.60
CA ILE A 185 -4.19 -3.73 12.17
C ILE A 185 -4.56 -2.24 12.09
N ALA A 186 -5.15 -1.78 10.98
CA ALA A 186 -5.56 -0.39 10.82
C ALA A 186 -6.66 0.01 11.82
N LEU A 187 -7.75 -0.77 11.89
CA LEU A 187 -8.86 -0.51 12.81
C LEU A 187 -8.45 -0.75 14.26
N GLY A 188 -7.65 -1.79 14.53
CA GLY A 188 -7.09 -2.06 15.86
C GLY A 188 -6.23 -0.89 16.35
N GLY A 189 -5.36 -0.36 15.48
CA GLY A 189 -4.54 0.81 15.76
C GLY A 189 -5.38 2.07 16.02
N LEU A 190 -6.41 2.30 15.20
CA LEU A 190 -7.33 3.43 15.37
C LEU A 190 -8.13 3.33 16.67
N ALA A 191 -8.61 2.13 17.04
CA ALA A 191 -9.32 1.88 18.28
C ALA A 191 -8.41 2.10 19.51
N LEU A 192 -7.16 1.63 19.45
CA LEU A 192 -6.16 1.87 20.50
C LEU A 192 -5.82 3.36 20.63
N TRP A 193 -5.69 4.05 19.50
CA TRP A 193 -5.51 5.51 19.47
C TRP A 193 -6.70 6.21 20.11
N TRP A 194 -7.94 5.90 19.71
CA TRP A 194 -9.16 6.48 20.26
C TRP A 194 -9.28 6.25 21.78
N ARG A 195 -8.99 5.03 22.24
CA ARG A 195 -9.03 4.69 23.68
C ARG A 195 -8.00 5.46 24.48
N ARG A 196 -6.81 5.71 23.92
CA ARG A 196 -5.79 6.57 24.54
C ARG A 196 -6.29 8.02 24.67
N GLN A 197 -7.05 8.52 23.69
CA GLN A 197 -7.57 9.89 23.70
C GLN A 197 -8.71 10.10 24.71
N ARG A 198 -9.58 9.10 24.92
CA ARG A 198 -10.71 9.20 25.88
C ARG A 198 -10.30 9.46 27.34
N GLY A 199 -9.02 9.24 27.70
CA GLY A 199 -8.49 9.54 29.03
C GLY A 199 -7.81 10.91 29.17
N VAL A 200 -7.75 11.71 28.11
CA VAL A 200 -7.05 13.01 28.11
C VAL A 200 -8.05 14.13 27.81
N THR A 201 -8.64 14.71 28.86
CA THR A 201 -9.51 15.88 28.78
C THR A 201 -8.68 17.10 28.39
N GLY A 202 -8.55 17.37 27.09
CA GLY A 202 -7.87 18.58 26.64
C GLY A 202 -7.12 18.45 25.32
N ARG A 203 -7.80 18.92 24.29
CA ARG A 203 -7.27 19.43 23.02
C ARG A 203 -6.82 18.36 22.00
N VAL A 204 -7.73 18.22 21.04
CA VAL A 204 -7.59 17.76 19.65
C VAL A 204 -6.27 18.19 18.95
N ARG A 205 -5.52 19.16 19.50
CA ARG A 205 -4.21 19.61 18.98
C ARG A 205 -3.05 18.63 19.18
N ARG A 206 -3.13 17.72 20.16
CA ARG A 206 -2.14 16.63 20.35
C ARG A 206 -2.44 15.40 19.48
N LEU A 207 -3.39 15.50 18.55
CA LEU A 207 -3.90 14.40 17.72
C LEU A 207 -3.09 14.14 16.45
N VAL A 208 -2.31 15.12 15.99
CA VAL A 208 -1.71 15.14 14.65
C VAL A 208 -0.19 15.21 14.71
N LEU A 209 0.34 15.72 15.83
CA LEU A 209 1.77 15.93 16.04
C LEU A 209 2.27 14.98 17.12
N PRO A 210 3.46 14.37 16.94
CA PRO A 210 4.07 13.55 17.98
C PRO A 210 4.23 14.39 19.26
N ASP A 211 4.09 13.76 20.44
CA ASP A 211 4.27 14.44 21.72
C ASP A 211 5.75 14.87 21.87
N LEU A 212 6.07 16.08 21.41
CA LEU A 212 7.43 16.64 21.39
C LEU A 212 8.02 16.82 22.79
N ALA A 213 7.19 16.68 23.85
CA ALA A 213 7.62 16.70 25.24
C ALA A 213 8.38 15.42 25.66
N ALA A 214 8.17 14.29 24.97
CA ALA A 214 8.84 13.03 25.29
C ALA A 214 10.23 12.96 24.61
N ARG A 215 11.27 13.47 25.28
CA ARG A 215 12.62 13.61 24.70
C ARG A 215 13.33 12.29 24.36
N LYS A 216 13.07 11.16 25.05
CA LYS A 216 13.69 9.84 24.77
C LYS A 216 12.78 8.64 25.14
N GLY A 217 13.00 7.49 24.49
CA GLY A 217 12.46 6.16 24.88
C GLY A 217 11.17 5.70 24.18
N VAL A 218 10.62 4.56 24.65
CA VAL A 218 9.45 3.85 24.08
C VAL A 218 8.20 4.73 23.96
N ARG A 219 8.06 5.76 24.81
CA ARG A 219 6.96 6.73 24.71
C ARG A 219 7.01 7.57 23.43
N ARG A 220 8.22 7.94 22.97
CA ARG A 220 8.41 8.72 21.73
C ARG A 220 8.09 7.86 20.50
N THR A 221 8.63 6.66 20.40
CA THR A 221 8.36 5.76 19.27
C THR A 221 6.88 5.42 19.15
N ARG A 222 6.20 5.16 20.29
CA ARG A 222 4.74 4.98 20.32
C ARG A 222 3.96 6.23 19.90
N GLY A 223 4.45 7.42 20.27
CA GLY A 223 3.85 8.69 19.84
C GLY A 223 3.95 8.90 18.33
N TRP A 224 5.12 8.69 17.75
CA TRP A 224 5.34 8.74 16.30
C TRP A 224 4.52 7.69 15.56
N HIS A 225 4.55 6.43 16.03
CA HIS A 225 3.73 5.34 15.47
C HIS A 225 2.24 5.68 15.48
N ALA A 226 1.73 6.28 16.57
CA ALA A 226 0.34 6.68 16.67
C ALA A 226 -0.02 7.81 15.67
N SER A 227 0.82 8.85 15.56
CA SER A 227 0.59 9.95 14.63
C SER A 227 0.70 9.49 13.17
N THR A 228 1.80 8.80 12.81
CA THR A 228 1.99 8.25 11.47
C THR A 228 0.89 7.25 11.12
N GLY A 229 0.48 6.40 12.07
CA GLY A 229 -0.61 5.44 11.88
C GLY A 229 -1.94 6.09 11.53
N VAL A 230 -2.32 7.18 12.19
CA VAL A 230 -3.55 7.93 11.86
C VAL A 230 -3.48 8.50 10.45
N TRP A 231 -2.37 9.13 10.08
CA TRP A 231 -2.17 9.68 8.74
C TRP A 231 -2.18 8.59 7.66
N LEU A 232 -1.57 7.44 7.93
CA LEU A 232 -1.61 6.29 7.02
C LEU A 232 -3.04 5.78 6.83
N VAL A 233 -3.85 5.67 7.88
CA VAL A 233 -5.26 5.28 7.76
C VAL A 233 -6.04 6.28 6.91
N VAL A 234 -5.83 7.59 7.12
CA VAL A 234 -6.44 8.63 6.28
C VAL A 234 -6.03 8.48 4.82
N GLY A 235 -4.74 8.25 4.55
CA GLY A 235 -4.23 7.98 3.21
C GLY A 235 -4.84 6.72 2.58
N LEU A 236 -4.96 5.62 3.33
CA LEU A 236 -5.62 4.39 2.88
C LEU A 236 -7.09 4.61 2.54
N LEU A 237 -7.82 5.37 3.36
CA LEU A 237 -9.22 5.71 3.09
C LEU A 237 -9.36 6.58 1.85
N PHE A 238 -8.49 7.57 1.69
CA PHE A 238 -8.43 8.40 0.49
C PHE A 238 -8.17 7.55 -0.76
N LEU A 239 -7.13 6.71 -0.73
CA LEU A 239 -6.79 5.79 -1.83
C LEU A 239 -7.97 4.87 -2.18
N SER A 240 -8.63 4.30 -1.16
CA SER A 240 -9.80 3.43 -1.35
C SER A 240 -10.96 4.16 -2.00
N ALA A 241 -11.28 5.36 -1.52
CA ALA A 241 -12.32 6.21 -2.09
C ALA A 241 -12.01 6.60 -3.54
N THR A 242 -10.77 6.98 -3.84
CA THR A 242 -10.35 7.27 -5.21
C THR A 242 -10.39 6.03 -6.08
N GLY A 243 -10.00 4.84 -5.59
CA GLY A 243 -10.05 3.59 -6.36
C GLY A 243 -11.47 3.22 -6.79
N LEU A 244 -12.46 3.42 -5.92
CA LEU A 244 -13.88 3.18 -6.23
C LEU A 244 -14.42 4.11 -7.33
N THR A 245 -13.84 5.30 -7.51
CA THR A 245 -14.26 6.19 -8.61
C THR A 245 -13.86 5.66 -9.99
N TRP A 246 -12.81 4.83 -10.06
CA TRP A 246 -12.36 4.17 -11.27
C TRP A 246 -12.99 2.79 -11.47
N SER A 247 -13.67 2.23 -10.45
CA SER A 247 -14.32 0.92 -10.54
C SER A 247 -15.71 0.97 -11.20
N ARG A 248 -16.02 2.00 -12.00
CA ARG A 248 -17.31 2.05 -12.71
C ARG A 248 -17.40 0.85 -13.65
N PRO A 249 -18.47 0.02 -13.55
CA PRO A 249 -18.80 -0.90 -14.63
C PRO A 249 -18.96 -0.08 -15.90
N ALA A 250 -18.46 -0.58 -17.02
CA ALA A 250 -18.86 -0.07 -18.33
C ALA A 250 -20.40 -0.09 -18.35
N ALA A 251 -21.01 1.09 -18.23
CA ALA A 251 -22.42 1.22 -18.49
C ALA A 251 -22.60 0.76 -19.93
N THR A 252 -23.24 -0.39 -20.11
CA THR A 252 -23.62 -0.91 -21.42
C THR A 252 -24.61 0.10 -22.01
N SER A 253 -24.09 1.03 -22.80
CA SER A 253 -24.89 1.81 -23.73
C SER A 253 -25.51 0.83 -24.72
N PRO A 254 -26.83 0.84 -24.97
CA PRO A 254 -27.44 0.04 -26.04
C PRO A 254 -26.97 0.42 -27.45
N THR A 255 -26.12 1.45 -27.57
CA THR A 255 -25.57 1.94 -28.83
C THR A 255 -24.05 1.79 -28.79
N GLY A 256 -23.54 0.74 -29.44
CA GLY A 256 -22.13 0.34 -29.44
C GLY A 256 -21.18 1.39 -30.02
N ARG A 257 -20.82 2.40 -29.22
CA ARG A 257 -19.68 3.28 -29.48
C ARG A 257 -18.63 3.07 -28.38
N CYS A 258 -17.60 2.32 -28.72
CA CYS A 258 -16.37 2.19 -27.96
C CYS A 258 -15.78 3.57 -27.67
N TRP A 259 -15.71 3.95 -26.40
CA TRP A 259 -14.87 5.06 -25.98
C TRP A 259 -13.46 4.53 -25.68
N ARG A 260 -12.53 4.87 -26.57
CA ARG A 260 -11.10 5.01 -26.26
C ARG A 260 -10.91 6.07 -25.19
N ARG A 261 -10.05 5.80 -24.21
CA ARG A 261 -8.90 6.65 -23.85
C ARG A 261 -7.83 5.77 -23.27
#